data_AF-A0A0F9MIM4-F1
#
_entry.id   AF-A0A0F9MIM4-F1
#
_cell.length_a   1.000
_cell.length_b   1.000
_cell.length_c   1.000
_cell.angle_alpha   90.00
_cell.angle_beta   90.00
_cell.angle_gamma   90.00
#
_symmetry.space_group_name_H-M   'P 1'
#
loop_
_entity.id
_entity.type
_entity.pdbx_description
1 polymer ?
#
loop_
_entity_poly.entity_id
_entity_poly.type
_entity_poly.pdbx_seq_one_letter_code
_entity_poly.pdbx_strand_id
1 'polypeptide(L)' 'MVSDDTVTTCDGCGAHRLSRRYKGLWLCLASPFHCYRHRKAIYANHRDEDRRSQIDEKAPV' A
#
# COMPACT_ATOMS: atom_id res chain seq x y z
N MET A 1 -12.24 13.66 6.06
CA MET A 1 -11.17 12.68 5.79
C MET A 1 -10.23 13.30 4.77
N VAL A 2 -9.13 13.92 5.21
CA VAL A 2 -8.10 14.42 4.29
C VAL A 2 -7.43 13.18 3.71
N SER A 3 -7.65 12.91 2.44
CA SER A 3 -6.85 11.91 1.74
C SER A 3 -5.45 12.48 1.64
N ASP A 4 -4.47 11.82 2.26
CA ASP A 4 -3.05 12.21 2.27
C ASP A 4 -2.45 11.89 0.88
N ASP A 5 -2.97 12.58 -0.13
CA ASP A 5 -2.53 12.50 -1.51
C ASP A 5 -1.53 13.65 -1.73
N THR A 6 -0.32 13.34 -2.17
CA THR A 6 0.67 14.35 -2.51
C THR A 6 1.46 13.95 -3.75
N VAL A 7 2.02 14.94 -4.44
CA VAL A 7 2.94 14.68 -5.55
C VAL A 7 4.31 14.38 -4.95
N THR A 8 4.70 13.11 -4.99
CA THR A 8 5.99 12.66 -4.47
C THR A 8 6.48 11.45 -5.26
N THR A 9 7.70 11.01 -4.96
CA THR A 9 8.29 9.82 -5.56
C THR A 9 7.61 8.57 -5.01
N CYS A 10 7.07 7.74 -5.89
CA CYS A 10 6.45 6.48 -5.50
C CYS A 10 7.48 5.42 -5.15
N ASP A 11 7.34 4.79 -3.98
CA ASP A 11 8.23 3.74 -3.51
C ASP A 11 8.19 2.48 -4.38
N GLY A 12 7.05 2.20 -5.03
CA GLY A 12 6.88 1.01 -5.85
C GLY A 12 7.46 1.12 -7.27
N CYS A 13 7.54 2.32 -7.84
CA CYS A 13 7.98 2.50 -9.23
C CYS A 13 8.95 3.66 -9.47
N GLY A 14 9.37 4.37 -8.42
CA GLY A 14 10.38 5.44 -8.47
C GLY A 14 9.94 6.72 -9.18
N ALA A 15 8.68 6.83 -9.59
CA ALA A 15 8.20 7.94 -10.40
C ALA A 15 7.61 9.06 -9.55
N HIS A 16 7.90 10.31 -9.91
CA HIS A 16 7.46 11.52 -9.21
C HIS A 16 6.09 11.98 -9.71
N ARG A 17 5.02 11.66 -8.98
CA ARG A 17 3.63 11.95 -9.37
C ARG A 17 2.68 11.85 -8.19
N LEU A 18 1.39 12.13 -8.43
CA LEU A 18 0.36 12.02 -7.40
C LEU A 18 0.33 10.61 -6.80
N SER A 19 0.69 10.54 -5.53
CA SER A 19 0.85 9.33 -4.74
C SER A 19 0.06 9.48 -3.44
N ARG A 20 -0.46 8.36 -2.94
CA ARG A 20 -1.18 8.31 -1.67
C ARG A 20 -0.34 7.58 -0.63
N ARG A 21 -0.33 8.08 0.60
CA ARG A 21 0.30 7.41 1.73
C ARG A 21 -0.50 6.16 2.13
N TYR A 22 0.17 5.02 2.21
CA TYR A 22 -0.40 3.75 2.62
C TYR A 22 0.59 2.99 3.51
N LYS A 23 0.22 2.79 4.79
CA LYS A 23 1.07 2.14 5.81
C LYS A 23 2.53 2.63 5.81
N GLY A 24 2.75 3.93 5.57
CA GLY A 24 4.08 4.55 5.53
C GLY A 24 4.77 4.61 4.16
N LEU A 25 4.20 3.98 3.13
CA LEU A 25 4.70 4.00 1.75
C LEU A 25 3.91 4.98 0.89
N TRP A 26 4.57 5.62 -0.08
CA TRP A 26 3.95 6.47 -1.09
C TRP A 26 3.69 5.67 -2.37
N LEU A 27 2.41 5.52 -2.72
CA LEU A 27 2.00 4.72 -3.87
C LEU A 27 1.29 5.59 -4.92
N CYS A 28 1.81 5.63 -6.14
CA CYS A 28 1.20 6.33 -7.27
C CYS A 28 -0.29 6.04 -7.40
N LEU A 29 -1.15 7.05 -7.50
CA LEU A 29 -2.59 6.88 -7.75
C LEU A 29 -2.91 6.64 -9.23
N ALA A 30 -2.26 7.38 -10.13
CA ALA A 30 -2.47 7.33 -11.57
C ALA A 30 -1.17 6.92 -12.28
N SER A 31 -1.12 5.71 -12.86
CA SER A 31 0.09 5.21 -13.52
C SER A 31 -0.17 4.03 -14.46
N PRO A 32 0.78 3.75 -15.39
CA PRO A 32 0.73 2.57 -16.23
C PRO A 32 0.65 1.27 -15.41
N PHE A 33 0.27 0.18 -16.07
CA PHE A 33 -0.04 -1.14 -15.48
C PHE A 33 0.97 -1.63 -14.41
N HIS A 34 2.24 -1.22 -14.49
CA HIS A 34 3.28 -1.56 -13.52
C HIS A 34 3.06 -1.00 -12.11
N CYS A 35 2.68 0.29 -11.92
CA CYS A 35 2.42 0.80 -10.56
C CYS A 35 1.04 0.33 -10.04
N TYR A 36 0.12 -0.09 -10.93
CA TYR A 36 -1.11 -0.78 -10.51
C TYR A 36 -0.80 -2.17 -9.95
N ARG A 37 0.05 -2.96 -10.62
CA ARG A 37 0.49 -4.27 -10.10
C ARG A 37 1.20 -4.15 -8.75
N HIS A 38 2.11 -3.20 -8.60
CA HIS A 38 2.78 -2.95 -7.31
C HIS A 38 1.80 -2.59 -6.20
N ARG A 39 0.87 -1.68 -6.45
CA ARG A 39 -0.20 -1.38 -5.47
C ARG A 39 -1.02 -2.60 -5.10
N LYS A 40 -1.42 -3.40 -6.08
CA LYS A 40 -2.21 -4.61 -5.85
C LYS A 40 -1.43 -5.64 -5.02
N ALA A 41 -0.13 -5.80 -5.27
CA ALA A 41 0.73 -6.69 -4.48
C ALA A 41 0.90 -6.18 -3.04
N ILE A 42 1.13 -4.88 -2.85
CA ILE A 42 1.26 -4.27 -1.52
C ILE A 42 -0.05 -4.38 -0.72
N TYR A 43 -1.19 -4.10 -1.36
CA TYR A 43 -2.50 -4.29 -0.74
C TYR A 43 -2.79 -5.76 -0.41
N ALA A 44 -2.41 -6.70 -1.27
CA ALA A 44 -2.59 -8.13 -1.01
C ALA A 44 -1.72 -8.60 0.17
N ASN A 45 -0.44 -8.21 0.19
CA ASN A 45 0.48 -8.56 1.27
C ASN A 45 0.00 -8.03 2.62
N HIS A 46 -0.43 -6.77 2.69
CA HIS A 46 -0.93 -6.21 3.94
C HIS A 46 -2.30 -6.75 4.35
N ARG A 47 -3.14 -7.19 3.40
CA ARG A 47 -4.40 -7.89 3.73
C ARG A 47 -4.13 -9.27 4.34
N ASP A 48 -3.12 -9.98 3.84
CA ASP A 48 -2.69 -11.26 4.44
C ASP A 48 -2.03 -11.05 5.80
N GLU A 49 -1.25 -9.97 5.97
CA GLU A 49 -0.63 -9.61 7.25
C GLU A 49 -1.70 -9.29 8.31
N ASP A 50 -2.68 -8.43 7.99
CA ASP A 50 -3.82 -8.14 8.88
C ASP A 50 -4.61 -9.41 9.26
N ARG A 51 -4.80 -10.32 8.28
CA ARG A 51 -5.49 -11.60 8.52
C ARG A 51 -4.66 -12.52 9.40
N ARG A 52 -3.34 -12.56 9.21
CA ARG A 52 -2.42 -13.40 9.98
C ARG A 52 -2.31 -12.91 11.42
N SER A 53 -2.24 -11.59 11.64
CA SER A 53 -2.27 -10.99 12.98
C SER A 53 -3.57 -11.30 13.72
N GLN A 54 -4.72 -11.28 13.04
CA GLN A 54 -6.00 -11.67 13.65
C GLN A 54 -6.12 -13.16 14.01
N ILE A 55 -5.35 -14.03 13.36
CA ILE A 55 -5.33 -15.48 13.68
C ILE A 55 -4.40 -15.74 14.86
N ASP A 56 -3.27 -15.03 14.96
CA ASP A 56 -2.29 -15.16 16.04
C ASP A 56 -2.86 -14.69 17.39
N GLU A 57 -3.63 -13.59 17.40
CA GLU A 57 -4.34 -13.11 18.61
C GLU A 57 -5.44 -14.06 19.12
N LYS A 58 -5.80 -15.09 18.35
CA LYS A 58 -6.85 -16.06 18.71
C LYS A 58 -6.30 -17.43 19.09
N ALA A 59 -5.00 -17.54 19.36
CA ALA A 59 -4.43 -18.71 20.02
C ALA A 59 -4.73 -18.63 21.52
N PRO A 60 -5.65 -19.45 22.06
CA PRO A 60 -5.84 -19.53 23.50
C PRO A 60 -4.61 -20.20 24.12
N VAL A 61 -3.99 -19.53 25.08
CA VAL A 61 -3.16 -20.19 26.11
C VAL A 61 -4.06 -21.06 26.99
#